data_AF-A0A379SLY5-F1
#
_entry.id   AF-A0A379SLY5-F1
#
_cell.length_a   1.000
_cell.length_b   1.000
_cell.length_c   1.000
_cell.angle_alpha   90.00
_cell.angle_beta   90.00
_cell.angle_gamma   90.00
#
_symmetry.space_group_name_H-M   'P 1'
#
loop_
_entity.id
_entity.type
_entity.pdbx_description
1 polymer ?
#
loop_
_entity_poly.entity_id
_entity_poly.type
_entity_poly.pdbx_seq_one_letter_code
_entity_poly.pdbx_strand_id
1 'polypeptide(L)' 'MFTGIVQGTAKLVLIDEKPNFRTHVVTLPDHMLEGLETGASVANNGCCIGP' A
#
# COMPACT_ATOMS: atom_id res chain seq x y z
N MET A 1 -3.05 -10.21 10.20
CA MET A 1 -2.00 -10.02 11.24
C MET A 1 -0.66 -9.97 10.54
N PHE A 2 0.18 -8.98 10.82
CA PHE A 2 1.48 -8.77 10.17
C PHE A 2 2.60 -9.16 11.13
N THR A 3 3.69 -9.73 10.62
CA THR A 3 4.88 -10.09 11.44
C THR A 3 5.78 -8.89 11.74
N GLY A 4 5.57 -7.75 11.07
CA GLY A 4 6.46 -6.60 11.11
C GLY A 4 7.65 -6.70 10.15
N ILE A 5 7.81 -7.83 9.43
CA ILE A 5 8.86 -8.00 8.42
C ILE A 5 8.38 -7.39 7.09
N VAL A 6 9.09 -6.35 6.63
CA VAL A 6 8.80 -5.68 5.36
C VAL A 6 9.14 -6.62 4.20
N GLN A 7 8.15 -6.96 3.38
CA GLN A 7 8.31 -7.87 2.23
C GLN A 7 8.99 -7.19 1.03
N GLY A 8 8.87 -5.87 0.92
CA GLY A 8 9.45 -5.10 -0.16
C GLY A 8 9.19 -3.61 0.02
N THR A 9 9.76 -2.81 -0.88
CA THR A 9 9.53 -1.36 -0.92
C THR A 9 8.77 -1.00 -2.20
N ALA A 10 7.96 0.04 -2.12
CA ALA A 10 7.18 0.56 -3.23
C ALA A 10 7.53 2.02 -3.48
N LYS A 11 7.51 2.45 -4.74
CA LYS A 11 7.79 3.84 -5.09
C LYS A 11 6.51 4.65 -5.02
N LEU A 12 6.48 5.72 -4.22
CA LEU A 12 5.38 6.68 -4.23
C LEU A 12 5.42 7.50 -5.53
N VAL A 13 4.34 7.45 -6.30
CA VAL A 13 4.25 8.11 -7.62
C VAL A 13 3.21 9.23 -7.67
N LEU A 14 2.21 9.20 -6.79
CA LEU A 14 1.21 10.26 -6.67
C LEU A 14 0.69 10.34 -5.24
N ILE A 15 0.41 11.57 -4.80
CA ILE A 15 -0.38 11.86 -3.61
C ILE A 15 -1.58 12.69 -4.07
N ASP A 16 -2.77 12.19 -3.82
CA ASP A 16 -4.05 12.86 -4.10
C ASP A 16 -4.69 13.28 -2.77
N GLU A 17 -4.78 14.59 -2.55
CA GLU A 17 -5.28 15.17 -1.30
C GLU A 17 -6.72 15.65 -1.48
N LYS A 18 -7.62 15.11 -0.65
CA LYS A 18 -9.06 15.40 -0.62
C LYS A 18 -9.41 15.98 0.75
N PRO A 19 -10.53 16.70 0.89
CA PRO A 19 -10.88 17.37 2.15
C PRO A 19 -10.86 16.46 3.39
N ASN A 20 -11.27 15.19 3.24
CA ASN A 20 -11.35 14.23 4.34
C ASN A 20 -10.40 13.03 4.18
N PHE A 21 -9.71 12.93 3.05
CA PHE A 21 -8.96 11.73 2.68
C PHE A 21 -7.65 12.09 1.99
N ARG A 22 -6.64 11.24 2.16
CA ARG A 22 -5.39 11.33 1.43
C ARG A 22 -5.12 10.00 0.77
N THR A 23 -5.07 9.98 -0.55
CA THR A 23 -4.81 8.77 -1.33
C THR A 23 -3.35 8.77 -1.77
N HIS A 24 -2.61 7.72 -1.42
CA HIS A 24 -1.24 7.51 -1.86
C HIS A 24 -1.24 6.44 -2.94
N VAL A 25 -0.67 6.75 -4.11
CA VAL A 25 -0.50 5.78 -5.20
C VAL A 25 0.96 5.39 -5.27
N VAL A 26 1.21 4.09 -5.16
CA VAL A 26 2.56 3.52 -5.20
C VAL A 26 2.69 2.54 -6.37
N THR A 27 3.88 2.46 -6.95
CA THR A 27 4.25 1.39 -7.87
C THR A 27 4.87 0.26 -7.07
N LEU A 28 4.26 -0.92 -7.15
CA LEU A 28 4.76 -2.15 -6.55
C LEU A 28 5.65 -2.93 -7.54
N PRO A 29 6.66 -3.65 -7.05
CA PRO A 29 7.42 -4.58 -7.88
C PRO A 29 6.57 -5.80 -8.26
N ASP A 30 6.85 -6.41 -9.42
CA ASP A 30 6.01 -7.46 -10.03
C ASP A 30 5.72 -8.64 -9.09
N HIS A 31 6.69 -9.06 -8.29
CA HIS A 31 6.54 -10.18 -7.35
C HIS A 31 5.56 -9.90 -6.20
N MET A 32 5.16 -8.65 -5.98
CA MET A 32 4.17 -8.26 -4.97
C MET A 32 2.77 -8.06 -5.57
N LEU A 33 2.60 -8.23 -6.89
CA LEU A 33 1.32 -8.08 -7.56
C LEU A 33 0.47 -9.37 -7.51
N GLU A 34 1.10 -10.53 -7.31
CA GLU A 34 0.40 -11.80 -7.25
C GLU A 34 -0.59 -11.84 -6.07
N GLY A 35 -1.87 -12.07 -6.36
CA GLY A 35 -2.92 -12.12 -5.34
C GLY A 35 -3.36 -10.77 -4.78
N LEU A 36 -2.81 -9.65 -5.26
CA LEU A 36 -3.26 -8.32 -4.87
C LEU A 36 -4.56 -7.95 -5.60
N GLU A 37 -5.56 -7.51 -4.85
CA GLU A 37 -6.86 -7.09 -5.38
C GLU A 37 -7.31 -5.76 -4.79
N THR A 38 -8.29 -5.13 -5.44
CA THR A 38 -8.90 -3.91 -4.91
C THR A 38 -9.67 -4.23 -3.64
N GLY A 39 -9.45 -3.46 -2.57
CA GLY A 39 -10.00 -3.75 -1.24
C GLY A 39 -9.10 -4.66 -0.39
N ALA A 40 -7.94 -5.09 -0.91
CA ALA A 40 -6.92 -5.70 -0.07
C ALA A 40 -6.32 -4.68 0.92
N SER A 41 -5.85 -5.17 2.07
CA SER A 41 -5.11 -4.37 3.03
C SER A 41 -3.61 -4.44 2.78
N VAL A 42 -2.95 -3.29 2.75
CA VAL A 42 -1.49 -3.16 2.59
C VAL A 42 -0.91 -2.55 3.86
N ALA A 43 0.13 -3.17 4.42
CA ALA A 43 0.89 -2.59 5.52
C ALA A 43 1.99 -1.66 4.99
N ASN A 44 1.86 -0.36 5.20
CA ASN A 44 2.84 0.65 4.83
C ASN A 44 3.52 1.21 6.09
N ASN A 45 4.83 1.00 6.23
CA ASN A 45 5.61 1.45 7.40
C ASN A 45 4.95 1.09 8.75
N GLY A 46 4.40 -0.12 8.85
CA GLY A 46 3.71 -0.62 10.05
C GLY A 46 2.25 -0.17 10.20
N CYS A 47 1.73 0.70 9.33
CA CYS A 47 0.32 1.09 9.31
C CYS A 47 -0.46 0.23 8.33
N CYS A 48 -1.55 -0.39 8.77
CA CYS A 48 -2.47 -1.08 7.88
C CYS A 48 -3.36 -0.09 7.15
N ILE A 49 -3.36 -0.12 5.83
CA ILE A 49 -4.22 0.68 4.96
C ILE A 49 -5.11 -0.30 4.19
N GLY A 50 -6.40 -0.30 4.47
CA GLY A 50 -7.41 -1.15 3.84
C GLY A 50 -8.62 -0.34 3.40
N PRO A 51 -9.64 -1.00 2.79
CA PRO A 51 -10.89 -0.38 2.38
C PRO A 51 -11.68 0.24 3.54
#